data_AF-A0A536P9A2-F1
#
_entry.id   AF-A0A536P9A2-F1
#
_cell.length_a   1.000
_cell.length_b   1.000
_cell.length_c   1.000
_cell.angle_alpha   90.00
_cell.angle_beta   90.00
_cell.angle_gamma   90.00
#
_symmetry.space_group_name_H-M   'P 1'
#
loop_
_entity.id
_entity.type
_entity.pdbx_description
1 polymer ?
#
loop_
_entity_poly.entity_id
_entity_poly.type
_entity_poly.pdbx_seq_one_letter_code
_entity_poly.pdbx_strand_id
1 'polypeptide(L)'
;MPLSNVQHGVIAQNEFAKYLMMGSGGRIELAAPLTDEERRDFEIHVHGQYGSGLAVQVKSTLALTRLGARARYLRTFFVVRAGRVINHPLYWY
;
A
#
# COMPACT_ATOMS: atom_id res chain seq x y z
N MET A 1 -5.79 -24.89 7.73
CA MET A 1 -6.23 -24.30 6.45
C MET A 1 -5.38 -23.05 6.22
N PRO A 2 -4.66 -22.90 5.10
CA PRO A 2 -3.84 -21.71 4.85
C PRO A 2 -4.72 -20.50 4.54
N LEU A 3 -4.24 -19.30 4.88
CA LEU A 3 -4.89 -18.03 4.56
C LEU A 3 -4.91 -17.80 3.04
N SER A 4 -5.97 -17.16 2.55
CA SER A 4 -6.08 -16.77 1.14
C SER A 4 -5.23 -15.53 0.82
N ASN A 5 -4.93 -15.32 -0.47
CA ASN A 5 -4.20 -14.12 -0.90
C ASN A 5 -4.94 -12.82 -0.56
N VAL A 6 -6.28 -12.85 -0.57
CA VAL A 6 -7.10 -11.69 -0.16
C VAL A 6 -6.92 -11.43 1.33
N GLN A 7 -6.98 -12.47 2.17
CA GLN A 7 -6.76 -12.33 3.61
C GLN A 7 -5.34 -11.82 3.93
N HIS A 8 -4.32 -12.31 3.23
CA HIS A 8 -2.96 -11.77 3.33
C HIS A 8 -2.88 -10.29 2.94
N GLY A 9 -3.59 -9.89 1.88
CA GLY A 9 -3.66 -8.50 1.43
C GLY A 9 -4.26 -7.60 2.50
N VAL A 10 -5.43 -7.97 3.05
CA VAL A 10 -6.13 -7.21 4.10
C VAL A 10 -5.27 -7.09 5.36
N ILE A 11 -4.60 -8.16 5.78
CA ILE A 11 -3.68 -8.11 6.94
C ILE A 11 -2.57 -7.09 6.66
N ALA A 12 -1.91 -7.16 5.51
CA ALA A 12 -0.82 -6.25 5.17
C ALA A 12 -1.27 -4.78 5.05
N GLN A 13 -2.46 -4.52 4.49
CA GLN A 13 -3.07 -3.19 4.43
C GLN A 13 -3.29 -2.62 5.83
N ASN A 14 -3.84 -3.43 6.75
CA ASN A 14 -4.05 -3.02 8.14
C ASN A 14 -2.74 -2.75 8.87
N GLU A 15 -1.71 -3.56 8.67
CA GLU A 15 -0.39 -3.32 9.28
C GLU A 15 0.26 -2.05 8.71
N PHE A 16 0.19 -1.82 7.40
CA PHE A 16 0.65 -0.60 6.77
C PHE A 16 -0.01 0.64 7.40
N ALA A 17 -1.33 0.61 7.55
CA ALA A 17 -2.09 1.71 8.15
C ALA A 17 -1.64 2.01 9.59
N LYS A 18 -1.48 0.98 10.42
CA LYS A 18 -1.00 1.11 11.81
C LYS A 18 0.39 1.74 11.85
N TYR A 19 1.33 1.23 11.05
CA TYR A 19 2.70 1.76 11.03
C TYR A 19 2.74 3.23 10.62
N LEU A 20 1.94 3.63 9.62
CA LEU A 20 1.93 5.01 9.15
C LEU A 20 1.33 5.96 10.20
N MET A 21 0.20 5.59 10.82
CA MET A 21 -0.43 6.39 11.87
C MET A 21 0.48 6.53 13.10
N MET A 22 1.06 5.43 13.56
CA MET A 22 1.97 5.44 14.71
C MET A 22 3.28 6.19 14.40
N GLY A 23 3.91 5.91 13.26
CA GLY A 23 5.18 6.51 12.86
C GLY A 23 5.09 8.00 12.58
N SER A 24 3.91 8.49 12.19
CA SER A 24 3.66 9.93 12.01
C SER A 24 3.21 10.65 13.28
N GLY A 25 2.99 9.93 14.39
CA GLY A 25 2.42 10.50 15.61
C GLY A 25 1.00 11.05 15.43
N GLY A 26 0.20 10.42 14.57
CA GLY A 26 -1.18 10.84 14.26
C GLY A 26 -1.30 12.03 13.29
N ARG A 27 -0.19 12.50 12.71
CA ARG A 27 -0.21 13.60 11.73
C ARG A 27 -0.72 13.18 10.35
N ILE A 28 -0.66 11.89 10.05
CA ILE A 28 -1.14 11.33 8.79
C ILE A 28 -2.49 10.65 9.03
N GLU A 29 -3.44 10.97 8.16
CA GLU A 29 -4.74 10.32 8.09
C GLU A 29 -4.84 9.44 6.84
N LEU A 30 -5.61 8.37 6.98
CA LEU A 30 -5.84 7.37 5.94
C LEU A 30 -7.34 7.28 5.68
N ALA A 31 -7.75 7.57 4.46
CA ALA A 31 -9.11 7.33 3.99
C ALA A 31 -9.14 6.04 3.17
N ALA A 32 -9.88 5.04 3.63
CA ALA A 32 -10.16 3.86 2.82
C ALA A 32 -11.24 4.21 1.76
N PRO A 33 -11.10 3.74 0.51
CA PRO A 33 -12.14 3.93 -0.49
C PRO A 33 -13.42 3.20 -0.09
N LEU A 34 -14.54 3.63 -0.66
CA LEU A 34 -15.84 3.02 -0.41
C LEU A 34 -15.96 1.67 -1.12
N THR A 35 -15.20 1.47 -2.20
CA THR A 35 -15.25 0.24 -3.01
C THR A 35 -13.87 -0.20 -3.47
N ASP A 36 -13.68 -1.51 -3.63
CA ASP A 36 -12.45 -2.09 -4.20
C ASP A 36 -12.24 -1.71 -5.67
N GLU A 37 -13.29 -1.24 -6.37
CA GLU A 37 -13.21 -0.80 -7.77
C GLU A 37 -12.39 0.48 -7.95
N GLU A 38 -12.14 1.20 -6.86
CA GLU A 38 -11.34 2.41 -6.82
C GLU A 38 -9.84 2.16 -6.98
N ARG A 39 -9.43 0.88 -7.00
CA ARG A 39 -8.05 0.43 -7.28
C ARG A 39 -7.01 1.16 -6.44
N ARG A 40 -7.33 1.53 -5.21
CA ARG A 40 -6.38 1.98 -4.18
C ARG A 40 -6.83 1.34 -2.89
N ASP A 41 -5.92 1.21 -1.94
CA ASP A 41 -6.28 0.72 -0.61
C ASP A 41 -6.50 1.91 0.33
N PHE A 42 -5.73 2.99 0.16
CA PHE A 42 -5.87 4.20 0.94
C PHE A 42 -5.62 5.46 0.10
N GLU A 43 -6.23 6.55 0.54
CA GLU A 43 -5.82 7.91 0.25
C GLU A 43 -5.21 8.52 1.52
N ILE A 44 -3.97 8.99 1.41
CA ILE A 44 -3.18 9.47 2.54
C ILE A 44 -3.17 11.00 2.52
N HIS A 45 -3.47 11.61 3.66
CA HIS A 45 -3.46 13.07 3.82
C HIS A 45 -2.71 13.48 5.07
N VAL A 46 -2.19 14.71 5.07
CA VAL A 46 -1.72 15.35 6.30
C VAL A 46 -2.93 15.94 7.00
N HIS A 47 -3.09 15.66 8.29
CA HIS A 47 -4.20 16.16 9.09
C HIS A 47 -4.35 17.68 8.94
N GLY A 48 -5.58 18.13 8.64
CA GLY A 48 -5.90 19.55 8.41
C GLY A 48 -5.49 20.11 7.04
N GLN A 49 -4.90 19.31 6.16
CA GLN A 49 -4.59 19.70 4.78
C GLN A 49 -5.49 18.95 3.80
N TYR A 50 -6.48 19.67 3.25
CA TYR A 50 -7.43 19.14 2.28
C TYR A 50 -7.04 19.54 0.85
N GLY A 51 -7.26 18.64 -0.12
CA GLY A 51 -7.12 18.94 -1.56
C GLY A 51 -6.00 18.21 -2.31
N SER A 52 -5.05 17.60 -1.61
CA SER A 52 -4.03 16.72 -2.23
C SER A 52 -3.82 15.47 -1.37
N GLY A 53 -4.28 14.33 -1.87
CA GLY A 53 -4.06 13.01 -1.27
C GLY A 53 -3.03 12.21 -2.04
N LEU A 54 -2.26 11.39 -1.32
CA LEU A 54 -1.41 10.37 -1.92
C LEU A 54 -2.20 9.06 -1.94
N ALA A 55 -2.60 8.61 -3.14
CA ALA A 55 -3.22 7.31 -3.31
C ALA A 55 -2.16 6.20 -3.17
N VAL A 56 -2.46 5.18 -2.39
CA VAL A 56 -1.56 4.03 -2.18
C VAL A 56 -2.32 2.73 -2.35
N GLN A 57 -1.70 1.80 -3.06
CA GLN A 57 -2.15 0.42 -3.21
C GLN A 57 -1.09 -0.50 -2.61
N VAL A 58 -1.36 -1.07 -1.45
CA VAL A 58 -0.40 -1.91 -0.72
C VAL A 58 -0.22 -3.25 -1.44
N LYS A 59 1.04 -3.65 -1.60
CA LYS A 59 1.44 -4.97 -2.10
C LYS A 59 2.32 -5.69 -1.08
N SER A 60 2.00 -6.95 -0.81
CA SER A 60 2.73 -7.79 0.15
C SER A 60 3.24 -9.08 -0.50
N THR A 61 4.29 -9.64 0.09
CA THR A 61 4.83 -10.94 -0.26
C THR A 61 5.34 -11.62 1.01
N LEU A 62 5.12 -12.93 1.11
CA LEU A 62 5.73 -13.77 2.15
C LEU A 62 7.04 -14.40 1.68
N ALA A 63 7.37 -14.25 0.39
CA ALA A 63 8.59 -14.75 -0.22
C ALA A 63 9.65 -13.66 -0.25
N LEU A 64 10.77 -13.91 0.43
CA LEU A 64 11.93 -13.04 0.41
C LEU A 64 12.70 -13.24 -0.90
N THR A 65 12.68 -12.26 -1.79
CA THR A 65 13.54 -12.26 -2.99
C THR A 65 14.76 -11.38 -2.74
N ARG A 66 15.94 -12.00 -2.60
CA ARG A 66 17.22 -11.28 -2.55
C ARG A 66 17.82 -11.19 -3.95
N LEU A 67 18.03 -9.97 -4.43
CA LEU A 67 18.68 -9.73 -5.73
C LEU A 67 20.21 -9.97 -5.71
N GLY A 68 20.76 -10.24 -4.54
CA GLY A 68 22.18 -10.54 -4.35
C GLY A 68 22.56 -10.53 -2.87
N ALA A 69 23.75 -11.04 -2.56
CA ALA A 69 24.24 -11.17 -1.18
C ALA A 69 24.35 -9.82 -0.43
N ARG A 70 24.46 -8.70 -1.15
CA ARG A 70 24.62 -7.35 -0.59
C ARG A 70 23.37 -6.46 -0.73
N ALA A 71 22.22 -7.02 -1.10
CA ALA A 71 20.99 -6.24 -1.24
C ALA A 71 20.59 -5.63 0.12
N ARG A 72 20.44 -4.30 0.17
CA ARG A 72 20.03 -3.57 1.38
C ARG A 72 18.51 -3.41 1.52
N TYR A 73 17.78 -3.65 0.43
CA TYR A 73 16.34 -3.46 0.36
C TYR A 73 15.65 -4.77 -0.01
N LEU A 74 14.48 -4.98 0.59
CA LEU A 74 13.55 -6.01 0.17
C LEU A 74 12.90 -5.60 -1.15
N ARG A 75 12.68 -6.55 -2.05
CA ARG A 75 11.93 -6.32 -3.29
C ARG A 75 10.73 -7.25 -3.35
N THR A 76 9.61 -6.68 -3.74
CA THR A 76 8.41 -7.42 -4.14
C THR A 76 8.16 -7.25 -5.62
N PHE A 77 7.64 -8.28 -6.26
CA PHE A 77 7.14 -8.21 -7.64
C PHE A 77 5.63 -8.34 -7.57
N PHE A 78 4.93 -7.46 -8.27
CA PHE A 78 3.49 -7.55 -8.44
C PHE A 78 3.14 -7.43 -9.92
N VAL A 79 2.00 -8.00 -10.29
CA VAL A 79 1.50 -7.94 -11.67
C VAL A 79 0.24 -7.10 -11.68
N VAL A 80 0.19 -6.16 -12.61
CA VAL A 80 -0.99 -5.37 -12.93
C VAL A 80 -1.25 -5.49 -14.43
N ARG A 81 -2.52 -5.61 -14.81
CA ARG A 81 -2.92 -5.58 -16.23
C ARG A 81 -2.55 -4.21 -16.81
N ALA A 82 -1.95 -4.17 -18.00
CA ALA A 82 -1.46 -2.93 -18.62
C ALA A 82 -2.51 -1.79 -18.62
N GLY A 83 -3.76 -2.08 -19.02
CA GLY A 83 -4.86 -1.09 -19.00
C GLY A 83 -5.42 -0.73 -17.61
N ARG A 84 -4.80 -1.23 -16.53
CA ARG A 84 -5.14 -0.93 -15.13
C ARG A 84 -3.96 -0.35 -14.35
N VAL A 85 -2.81 -0.15 -14.99
CA VAL A 85 -1.68 0.60 -14.39
C VAL A 85 -2.12 2.05 -14.25
N ILE A 86 -1.97 2.59 -13.04
CA ILE A 86 -2.14 4.02 -12.77
C ILE A 86 -0.74 4.62 -12.70
N ASN A 87 -0.44 5.54 -13.62
CA ASN A 87 0.83 6.25 -13.67
C ASN A 87 0.59 7.72 -13.35
N HIS A 88 0.57 8.04 -12.05
CA HIS A 88 0.32 9.40 -11.55
C HIS A 88 1.31 9.68 -10.41
N PRO A 89 1.89 10.90 -10.32
CA PRO A 89 2.91 11.22 -9.30
C PRO A 89 2.40 11.05 -7.85
N LEU A 90 1.09 11.17 -7.65
CA LEU A 90 0.43 10.97 -6.36
C LEU A 90 -0.23 9.59 -6.21
N TYR A 91 0.20 8.59 -6.99
CA TYR A 91 -0.28 7.22 -6.87
C TYR A 91 0.90 6.25 -6.72
N TRP A 92 0.92 5.45 -5.66
CA TRP A 92 2.00 4.51 -5.34
C TRP A 92 1.51 3.07 -5.15
N TYR A 93 2.37 2.11 -5.49
CA TYR A 93 2.19 0.66 -5.32
C TYR A 93 3.24 0.07 -4.37
#